data_AF-A0A537HKN7-F1
#
_entry.id   AF-A0A537HKN7-F1
#
_cell.length_a   1.000
_cell.length_b   1.000
_cell.length_c   1.000
_cell.angle_alpha   90.00
_cell.angle_beta   90.00
_cell.angle_gamma   90.00
#
_symmetry.space_group_name_H-M   'P 1'
#
loop_
_entity.id
_entity.type
_entity.pdbx_description
1 polymer ?
#
loop_
_entity_poly.entity_id
_entity_poly.type
_entity_poly.pdbx_seq_one_letter_code
_entity_poly.pdbx_strand_id
1 'polypeptide(L)'
;MTRLIGGPPDQYPDRYDVGSPIELLPNAARQVLIHGTLDNAVPVSQSEQYVRRAAESGDECSLVKLEGTGHFELIDPESDAWSSVLTAVETLLDVNRSRSS
;
A
#
# COMPACT_ATOMS: atom_id res chain seq x y z
N MET A 1 -1.64 -1.68 19.96
CA MET A 1 -2.87 -2.14 19.26
C MET A 1 -3.99 -2.55 20.21
N THR A 2 -3.72 -3.39 21.22
CA THR A 2 -4.76 -3.93 22.13
C THR A 2 -5.62 -2.86 22.82
N ARG A 3 -5.04 -1.72 23.24
CA ARG A 3 -5.80 -0.60 23.83
C ARG A 3 -6.74 0.10 22.83
N LEU A 4 -6.41 0.09 21.53
CA LEU A 4 -7.21 0.74 20.48
C LEU A 4 -8.37 -0.16 20.02
N ILE A 5 -8.12 -1.45 19.84
CA ILE A 5 -9.11 -2.44 19.38
C ILE A 5 -9.94 -3.03 20.55
N GLY A 6 -9.52 -2.78 21.80
CA GLY A 6 -10.21 -3.21 23.01
C GLY A 6 -9.86 -4.62 23.49
N GLY A 7 -8.75 -5.18 23.02
CA GLY A 7 -8.17 -6.45 23.47
C GLY A 7 -7.25 -7.07 22.40
N PRO A 8 -6.65 -8.24 22.68
CA PRO A 8 -5.80 -8.97 21.73
C PRO A 8 -6.61 -9.70 20.63
N PRO A 9 -5.97 -10.05 19.50
CA PRO A 9 -6.65 -10.64 18.34
C PRO A 9 -7.19 -12.05 18.58
N ASP A 10 -6.60 -12.81 19.50
CA ASP A 10 -7.12 -14.11 19.93
C ASP A 10 -8.44 -14.01 20.72
N GLN A 11 -8.69 -12.86 21.35
CA GLN A 11 -9.92 -12.58 22.09
C GLN A 11 -10.99 -11.88 21.25
N TYR A 12 -10.58 -11.02 20.32
CA TYR A 12 -11.49 -10.23 19.47
C TYR A 12 -11.13 -10.31 17.98
N PRO A 13 -11.10 -11.51 17.37
CA PRO A 13 -10.64 -11.70 15.99
C PRO A 13 -11.44 -10.85 15.00
N ASP A 14 -12.77 -10.87 15.10
CA ASP A 14 -13.66 -10.09 14.22
C ASP A 14 -13.35 -8.59 14.20
N ARG A 15 -12.83 -8.02 15.31
CA ARG A 15 -12.46 -6.59 15.36
C ARG A 15 -11.17 -6.29 14.62
N TYR A 16 -10.26 -7.25 14.58
CA TYR A 16 -9.04 -7.13 13.81
C TYR A 16 -9.32 -7.32 12.32
N ASP A 17 -10.23 -8.22 11.96
CA ASP A 17 -10.64 -8.47 10.57
C ASP A 17 -11.24 -7.20 9.94
N VAL A 18 -12.19 -6.54 10.61
CA VAL A 18 -12.79 -5.29 10.10
C VAL A 18 -11.80 -4.12 10.04
N GLY A 19 -10.68 -4.20 10.77
CA GLY A 19 -9.61 -3.20 10.77
C GLY A 19 -8.44 -3.55 9.84
N SER A 20 -8.47 -4.70 9.19
CA SER A 20 -7.37 -5.24 8.38
C SER A 20 -7.64 -4.99 6.89
N PRO A 21 -6.89 -4.11 6.20
CA PRO A 21 -7.16 -3.80 4.80
C PRO A 21 -7.19 -5.02 3.87
N ILE A 22 -6.35 -6.03 4.13
CA ILE A 22 -6.29 -7.25 3.31
C ILE A 22 -7.53 -8.14 3.46
N GLU A 23 -8.22 -8.08 4.60
CA GLU A 23 -9.47 -8.81 4.84
C GLU A 23 -10.70 -8.08 4.26
N LEU A 24 -10.52 -6.82 3.86
CA LEU A 24 -11.57 -5.99 3.24
C LEU A 24 -11.55 -6.06 1.70
N LEU A 25 -10.69 -6.90 1.12
CA LEU A 25 -10.66 -7.14 -0.32
C LEU A 25 -11.87 -7.99 -0.78
N PRO A 26 -12.39 -7.79 -2.00
CA PRO A 26 -11.97 -6.79 -2.99
C PRO A 26 -12.45 -5.37 -2.66
N ASN A 27 -11.64 -4.38 -3.00
CA ASN A 27 -11.89 -2.95 -2.80
C ASN A 27 -12.46 -2.28 -4.07
N ALA A 28 -12.37 -2.91 -5.25
CA ALA A 28 -12.87 -2.44 -6.55
C ALA A 28 -12.24 -1.12 -7.08
N ALA A 29 -11.36 -0.47 -6.31
CA ALA A 29 -10.59 0.70 -6.73
C ALA A 29 -9.25 0.30 -7.37
N ARG A 30 -8.81 1.09 -8.37
CA ARG A 30 -7.44 1.02 -8.91
C ARG A 30 -6.45 1.50 -7.85
N GLN A 31 -5.44 0.69 -7.55
CA GLN A 31 -4.52 0.90 -6.44
C GLN A 31 -3.06 0.81 -6.90
N VAL A 32 -2.22 1.68 -6.33
CA VAL A 32 -0.76 1.60 -6.41
C VAL A 32 -0.22 1.67 -4.99
N LEU A 33 0.42 0.59 -4.52
CA LEU A 33 1.17 0.58 -3.27
C LEU A 33 2.61 0.99 -3.57
N ILE A 34 3.19 1.80 -2.71
CA ILE A 34 4.60 2.22 -2.78
C ILE A 34 5.25 1.88 -1.45
N HIS A 35 6.39 1.19 -1.47
CA HIS A 35 7.02 0.67 -0.26
C HIS A 35 8.55 0.72 -0.36
N GLY A 36 9.22 1.25 0.68
CA GLY A 36 10.68 1.29 0.76
C GLY A 36 11.30 -0.02 1.22
N THR A 37 12.33 -0.55 0.55
CA THR A 37 12.88 -1.87 0.87
C THR A 37 13.67 -1.94 2.18
N LEU A 38 14.01 -0.79 2.77
CA LEU A 38 14.65 -0.66 4.08
C LEU A 38 13.68 -0.28 5.21
N ASP A 39 12.38 -0.38 4.98
CA ASP A 39 11.36 -0.19 6.03
C ASP A 39 11.44 -1.31 7.09
N ASN A 40 11.96 -0.95 8.26
CA ASN A 40 12.09 -1.85 9.41
C ASN A 40 10.88 -1.79 10.35
N ALA A 41 9.96 -0.85 10.14
CA ALA A 41 8.75 -0.72 10.95
C ALA A 41 7.59 -1.55 10.35
N VAL A 42 7.50 -1.58 9.03
CA VAL A 42 6.51 -2.36 8.28
C VAL A 42 7.25 -3.17 7.21
N PRO A 43 7.33 -4.51 7.31
CA PRO A 43 8.00 -5.31 6.30
C PRO A 43 7.32 -5.22 4.92
N VAL A 44 8.13 -5.10 3.86
CA VAL A 44 7.66 -5.07 2.46
C VAL A 44 6.78 -6.26 2.06
N SER A 45 6.96 -7.40 2.73
CA SER A 45 6.15 -8.60 2.52
C SER A 45 4.67 -8.39 2.80
N GLN A 46 4.27 -7.39 3.59
CA GLN A 46 2.85 -7.03 3.78
C GLN A 46 2.26 -6.46 2.48
N SER A 47 2.97 -5.55 1.81
CA SER A 47 2.52 -5.01 0.53
C SER A 47 2.52 -6.07 -0.58
N GLU A 48 3.51 -6.96 -0.60
CA GLU A 48 3.56 -8.08 -1.56
C GLU A 48 2.38 -9.04 -1.39
N GLN A 49 2.02 -9.37 -0.14
CA GLN A 49 0.87 -10.21 0.17
C GLN A 49 -0.46 -9.53 -0.21
N TYR A 50 -0.60 -8.24 0.10
CA TYR A 50 -1.79 -7.47 -0.25
C TYR A 50 -2.02 -7.44 -1.76
N VAL A 51 -1.00 -7.07 -2.56
CA VAL A 51 -1.13 -7.01 -4.03
C VAL A 51 -1.45 -8.38 -4.62
N ARG A 52 -0.85 -9.46 -4.10
CA ARG A 52 -1.18 -10.81 -4.53
C ARG A 52 -2.66 -11.14 -4.28
N ARG A 53 -3.15 -10.91 -3.07
CA ARG A 53 -4.54 -11.21 -2.69
C ARG A 53 -5.55 -10.32 -3.41
N ALA A 54 -5.21 -9.06 -3.66
CA ALA A 54 -6.00 -8.14 -4.45
C ALA A 54 -6.13 -8.66 -5.90
N ALA A 55 -5.02 -9.05 -6.53
CA ALA A 55 -5.03 -9.62 -7.88
C ALA A 55 -5.82 -10.93 -7.96
N GLU A 56 -5.68 -11.83 -6.98
CA GLU A 56 -6.48 -13.07 -6.87
C GLU A 56 -7.99 -12.79 -6.73
N SER A 57 -8.35 -11.65 -6.16
CA SER A 57 -9.74 -11.20 -5.98
C SER A 57 -10.27 -10.38 -7.17
N GLY A 58 -9.44 -10.10 -8.17
CA GLY A 58 -9.81 -9.36 -9.39
C GLY A 58 -9.61 -7.85 -9.32
N ASP A 59 -9.00 -7.32 -8.26
CA ASP A 59 -8.70 -5.88 -8.15
C ASP A 59 -7.48 -5.49 -9.01
N GLU A 60 -7.52 -4.27 -9.57
CA GLU A 60 -6.36 -3.67 -10.23
C GLU A 60 -5.45 -3.04 -9.16
N CYS A 61 -4.46 -3.81 -8.70
CA CYS A 61 -3.50 -3.37 -7.70
C CYS A 61 -2.06 -3.63 -8.18
N SER A 62 -1.17 -2.66 -7.98
CA SER A 62 0.26 -2.77 -8.30
C SER A 62 1.14 -2.35 -7.13
N LEU A 63 2.42 -2.77 -7.14
CA LEU A 63 3.40 -2.45 -6.11
C LEU A 63 4.66 -1.86 -6.73
N VAL A 64 5.08 -0.69 -6.24
CA VAL A 64 6.37 -0.06 -6.52
C VAL A 64 7.26 -0.22 -5.29
N LYS A 65 8.35 -0.96 -5.43
CA LYS A 65 9.37 -1.11 -4.38
C LYS A 65 10.51 -0.10 -4.63
N LEU A 66 10.80 0.72 -3.63
CA LEU A 66 11.84 1.74 -3.69
C LEU A 66 13.10 1.21 -2.99
N GLU A 67 14.10 0.86 -3.79
CA GLU A 67 15.33 0.27 -3.28
C GLU A 67 16.11 1.27 -2.43
N GLY A 68 16.56 0.82 -1.24
CA GLY A 68 17.32 1.67 -0.33
C GLY A 68 16.49 2.72 0.41
N THR A 69 15.16 2.76 0.21
CA THR A 69 14.27 3.72 0.85
C THR A 69 13.71 3.17 2.16
N GLY A 70 13.67 4.02 3.18
CA GLY A 70 13.12 3.72 4.51
C GLY A 70 11.61 3.97 4.64
N HIS A 71 11.15 4.07 5.89
CA HIS A 71 9.71 4.14 6.23
C HIS A 71 9.05 5.48 5.89
N PHE A 72 9.77 6.60 6.01
CA PHE A 72 9.18 7.95 5.95
C PHE A 72 9.56 8.77 4.71
N GLU A 73 10.63 8.41 4.00
CA GLU A 73 11.11 9.20 2.85
C GLU A 73 10.01 9.38 1.78
N LEU A 74 9.24 8.32 1.49
CA LEU A 74 8.15 8.37 0.50
C LEU A 74 7.00 9.33 0.84
N ILE A 75 6.88 9.82 2.08
CA ILE A 75 5.87 10.83 2.47
C ILE A 75 6.46 12.24 2.65
N ASP A 76 7.77 12.38 2.53
CA ASP A 76 8.47 13.67 2.58
C ASP A 76 8.56 14.26 1.17
N PRO A 77 7.87 15.39 0.88
CA PRO A 77 7.89 16.02 -0.43
C PRO A 77 9.27 16.53 -0.88
N GLU A 78 10.21 16.70 0.05
CA GLU A 78 11.57 17.14 -0.25
C GLU A 78 12.53 15.98 -0.56
N SER A 79 12.10 14.73 -0.38
CA SER A 79 12.93 13.55 -0.65
C SER A 79 12.96 13.16 -2.12
N ASP A 80 14.02 12.46 -2.53
CA ASP A 80 14.10 11.87 -3.87
C ASP A 80 12.99 10.83 -4.12
N ALA A 81 12.54 10.12 -3.08
CA ALA A 81 11.51 9.09 -3.14
C ALA A 81 10.13 9.67 -3.53
N TRP A 82 9.86 10.95 -3.22
CA TRP A 82 8.59 11.61 -3.50
C TRP A 82 8.20 11.60 -4.99
N SER A 83 9.19 11.68 -5.88
CA SER A 83 8.98 11.62 -7.33
C SER A 83 8.22 10.36 -7.79
N SER A 84 8.39 9.24 -7.08
CA SER A 84 7.69 7.98 -7.35
C SER A 84 6.21 8.06 -6.97
N VAL A 85 5.87 8.80 -5.90
CA VAL A 85 4.48 9.04 -5.47
C VAL A 85 3.74 9.86 -6.52
N LEU A 86 4.36 10.95 -7.00
CA LEU A 86 3.76 11.79 -8.05
C LEU A 86 3.52 10.98 -9.33
N THR A 87 4.50 10.17 -9.75
CA THR A 87 4.37 9.29 -10.92
C THR A 87 3.20 8.31 -10.78
N ALA A 88 3.01 7.72 -9.58
CA ALA A 88 1.89 6.83 -9.32
C ALA A 88 0.53 7.55 -9.39
N VAL A 89 0.43 8.75 -8.82
CA VAL A 89 -0.79 9.58 -8.89
C VAL A 89 -1.11 9.95 -10.34
N GLU A 90 -0.14 10.42 -11.11
CA GLU A 90 -0.32 10.73 -12.54
C GLU A 90 -0.78 9.51 -13.35
N THR A 91 -0.28 8.32 -13.01
CA THR A 91 -0.69 7.05 -13.64
C THR A 91 -2.14 6.70 -13.31
N LEU A 92 -2.58 6.89 -12.06
CA LEU A 92 -3.96 6.66 -11.66
C LEU A 92 -4.94 7.67 -12.28
N LEU A 93 -4.48 8.90 -12.53
CA LEU A 93 -5.25 9.95 -13.20
C LEU A 93 -5.17 9.90 -14.74
N ASP A 94 -4.43 8.92 -15.31
CA ASP A 94 -4.17 8.78 -16.74
C ASP A 94 -3.58 10.03 -17.42
N VAL A 95 -2.94 10.92 -16.65
CA VAL A 95 -2.34 12.17 -17.15
C VAL A 95 -1.20 11.87 -18.15
N ASN A 96 -0.43 10.80 -17.89
CA ASN A 96 0.67 10.38 -18.75
C ASN A 96 0.25 9.64 -20.03
N ARG A 97 -1.01 9.25 -20.20
CA ARG A 97 -1.51 8.68 -21.48
C ARG A 97 -1.80 9.74 -22.54
N SER A 98 -2.06 10.98 -22.12
CA SER A 98 -2.49 12.08 -23.01
C SER A 98 -1.35 12.81 -23.72
N ARG A 99 -0.09 12.60 -23.31
CA ARG A 99 1.10 13.29 -23.83
C ARG A 99 1.84 12.54 -24.94
N SER A 100 1.35 11.37 -25.34
CA SER A 100 1.97 10.52 -26.38
C SER A 100 1.12 10.43 -27.66
N SER A 101 0.35 11.47 -27.99
CA SER A 101 -0.35 11.63 -29.28
C SER A 101 0.05 12.92 -29.98
#